data_AF-A0A7C1SUF3-F1
#
_entry.id   AF-A0A7C1SUF3-F1
#
_cell.length_a   1.000
_cell.length_b   1.000
_cell.length_c   1.000
_cell.angle_alpha   90.00
_cell.angle_beta   90.00
_cell.angle_gamma   90.00
#
_symmetry.space_group_name_H-M   'P 1'
#
loop_
_entity.id
_entity.type
_entity.pdbx_description
1 polymer ?
#
loop_
_entity_poly.entity_id
_entity_poly.type
_entity_poly.pdbx_seq_one_letter_code
_entity_poly.pdbx_strand_id
1 'polypeptide(L)'
;MPEEQKKESPTISTLMKEKGKLMMQTQSPITTKQVLQIFHKTPAIHIHQRPGKGGRGDFDYVTGVYVKKVLNYVFGFLWDFQIIDKGREGDQVWVHGRLTIKRPKGLEPIIIKEQFGSADVKRKKSDDSVISIGDDYKAAATDALKKCASEIGIASDVYGKAEFKELQEKPIPTNKVGSFLTALTMVKNASDIDGLMKYADDVEESDKLTKGQKDKLATAIKERVDEIATS
;
A
#
# COMPACT_ATOMS: atom_id res chain seq x y z
N MET A 1 15.21 -43.32 19.16
CA MET A 1 14.10 -42.60 18.50
C MET A 1 14.51 -41.15 18.39
N PRO A 2 14.93 -40.66 17.21
CA PRO A 2 15.28 -39.25 17.04
C PRO A 2 14.04 -38.46 16.61
N GLU A 3 13.79 -37.38 17.36
CA GLU A 3 12.71 -36.42 17.17
C GLU A 3 12.73 -35.77 15.78
N GLU A 4 11.53 -35.66 15.23
CA GLU A 4 11.21 -35.10 13.93
C GLU A 4 11.41 -33.58 13.95
N GLN A 5 12.51 -33.10 13.39
CA GLN A 5 12.73 -31.67 13.16
C GLN A 5 11.74 -31.15 12.11
N LYS A 6 10.67 -30.47 12.58
CA LYS A 6 9.80 -29.62 11.76
C LYS A 6 10.68 -28.59 11.02
N LYS A 7 10.84 -28.76 9.71
CA LYS A 7 11.44 -27.75 8.83
C LYS A 7 10.48 -26.58 8.69
N GLU A 8 10.86 -25.45 9.27
CA GLU A 8 10.20 -24.16 9.08
C GLU A 8 10.18 -23.77 7.59
N SER A 9 9.00 -23.42 7.11
CA SER A 9 8.75 -22.89 5.76
C SER A 9 9.52 -21.57 5.55
N PRO A 10 10.09 -21.31 4.36
CA PRO A 10 10.95 -20.17 4.15
C PRO A 10 10.15 -18.87 4.27
N THR A 11 10.40 -18.16 5.36
CA THR A 11 9.87 -16.83 5.68
C THR A 11 10.51 -15.78 4.75
N ILE A 12 9.80 -14.68 4.50
CA ILE A 12 10.17 -13.50 3.68
C ILE A 12 11.50 -12.88 4.16
N SER A 13 12.63 -13.53 3.88
CA SER A 13 13.97 -13.08 4.29
C SER A 13 14.87 -12.73 3.11
N THR A 14 14.42 -12.87 1.86
CA THR A 14 15.26 -12.63 0.68
C THR A 14 14.94 -11.32 -0.02
N LEU A 15 15.16 -10.20 0.67
CA LEU A 15 15.32 -8.88 0.07
C LEU A 15 16.48 -8.13 0.74
N MET A 16 17.65 -8.77 0.87
CA MET A 16 18.83 -8.15 1.48
C MET A 16 19.89 -7.74 0.43
N LYS A 17 20.27 -6.46 0.54
CA LYS A 17 21.42 -5.72 -0.01
C LYS A 17 21.18 -4.91 -1.28
N GLU A 18 20.96 -3.61 -1.07
CA GLU A 18 21.40 -2.51 -1.94
C GLU A 18 21.68 -1.30 -1.04
N LYS A 19 22.94 -0.84 -0.99
CA LYS A 19 23.36 0.32 -0.19
C LYS A 19 22.60 1.57 -0.65
N GLY A 20 21.97 2.30 0.29
CA GLY A 20 21.30 3.58 0.02
C GLY A 20 19.78 3.53 -0.19
N LYS A 21 19.16 2.34 -0.11
CA LYS A 21 17.69 2.20 -0.10
C LYS A 21 17.19 1.91 1.31
N LEU A 22 16.19 2.66 1.77
CA LEU A 22 15.40 2.32 2.96
C LEU A 22 14.65 1.01 2.65
N MET A 23 14.92 -0.04 3.44
CA MET A 23 14.29 -1.35 3.29
C MET A 23 13.42 -1.63 4.50
N MET A 24 12.28 -2.30 4.30
CA MET A 24 11.47 -2.79 5.41
C MET A 24 12.29 -3.80 6.21
N GLN A 25 12.59 -3.48 7.47
CA GLN A 25 13.42 -4.32 8.34
C GLN A 25 12.62 -5.39 9.09
N THR A 26 11.29 -5.36 8.99
CA THR A 26 10.38 -6.25 9.71
C THR A 26 9.26 -6.75 8.80
N GLN A 27 8.60 -7.82 9.23
CA GLN A 27 7.42 -8.35 8.56
C GLN A 27 6.28 -7.33 8.64
N SER A 28 5.71 -7.01 7.48
CA SER A 28 4.56 -6.12 7.37
C SER A 28 3.28 -6.85 7.81
N PRO A 29 2.36 -6.19 8.55
CA PRO A 29 1.04 -6.77 8.86
C PRO A 29 0.11 -6.82 7.64
N ILE A 30 0.52 -6.22 6.51
CA ILE A 30 -0.22 -6.17 5.24
C ILE A 30 0.57 -6.88 4.13
N THR A 31 -0.15 -7.40 3.14
CA THR A 31 0.43 -8.20 2.05
C THR A 31 1.30 -7.37 1.11
N THR A 32 2.22 -8.01 0.38
CA THR A 32 3.07 -7.34 -0.62
C THR A 32 2.27 -6.61 -1.69
N LYS A 33 1.17 -7.20 -2.19
CA LYS A 33 0.26 -6.55 -3.15
C LYS A 33 -0.34 -5.27 -2.60
N GLN A 34 -0.75 -5.27 -1.32
CA GLN A 34 -1.27 -4.07 -0.66
C GLN A 34 -0.19 -3.00 -0.53
N VAL A 35 1.04 -3.38 -0.13
CA VAL A 35 2.18 -2.45 -0.05
C VAL A 35 2.43 -1.81 -1.42
N LEU A 36 2.52 -2.61 -2.49
CA LEU A 36 2.74 -2.10 -3.84
C LEU A 36 1.64 -1.11 -4.26
N GLN A 37 0.37 -1.44 -4.03
CA GLN A 37 -0.75 -0.55 -4.34
C GLN A 37 -0.72 0.76 -3.54
N ILE A 38 -0.28 0.72 -2.28
CA ILE A 38 -0.15 1.93 -1.45
C ILE A 38 0.95 2.86 -1.97
N PHE A 39 2.07 2.31 -2.45
CA PHE A 39 3.24 3.05 -2.91
C PHE A 39 3.30 3.23 -4.44
N HIS A 40 2.25 2.86 -5.16
CA HIS A 40 2.08 3.21 -6.56
C HIS A 40 1.93 4.72 -6.72
N LYS A 41 2.42 5.25 -7.84
CA LYS A 41 2.26 6.66 -8.18
C LYS A 41 0.78 7.03 -8.29
N THR A 42 0.40 8.19 -7.74
CA THR A 42 -0.97 8.70 -7.84
C THR A 42 -1.27 9.03 -9.30
N PRO A 43 -2.37 8.51 -9.88
CA PRO A 43 -2.78 8.87 -11.24
C PRO A 43 -3.00 10.38 -11.38
N ALA A 44 -2.48 10.98 -12.45
CA ALA A 44 -2.51 12.43 -12.65
C ALA A 44 -3.93 13.02 -12.58
N ILE A 45 -4.94 12.27 -13.00
CA ILE A 45 -6.36 12.66 -12.95
C ILE A 45 -6.90 12.89 -11.52
N HIS A 46 -6.21 12.37 -10.50
CA HIS A 46 -6.58 12.49 -9.10
C HIS A 46 -5.72 13.54 -8.35
N ILE A 47 -4.75 14.14 -9.05
CA ILE A 47 -3.92 15.23 -8.54
C ILE A 47 -4.57 16.55 -8.95
N HIS A 48 -4.98 17.32 -7.96
CA HIS A 48 -5.61 18.62 -8.12
C HIS A 48 -4.70 19.71 -7.58
N GLN A 49 -4.89 20.94 -8.04
CA GLN A 49 -4.12 22.09 -7.59
C GLN A 49 -5.01 23.09 -6.87
N ARG A 50 -4.48 23.67 -5.79
CA ARG A 50 -5.11 24.78 -5.09
C ARG A 50 -4.11 25.91 -4.89
N PRO A 51 -4.55 27.17 -4.94
CA PRO A 51 -3.68 28.29 -4.62
C PRO A 51 -3.21 28.18 -3.17
N GLY A 52 -1.93 28.43 -2.98
CA GLY A 52 -1.27 28.44 -1.70
C GLY A 52 -1.65 29.61 -0.82
N LYS A 53 -1.66 29.38 0.50
CA LYS A 53 -1.84 30.45 1.49
C LYS A 53 -0.69 31.47 1.34
N GLY A 54 -1.04 32.75 1.27
CA GLY A 54 -0.08 33.86 1.20
C GLY A 54 0.59 34.06 -0.16
N GLY A 55 -0.03 33.62 -1.27
CA GLY A 55 0.49 33.84 -2.62
C GLY A 55 1.68 32.95 -3.00
N ARG A 56 2.01 31.95 -2.19
CA ARG A 56 3.08 31.00 -2.45
C ARG A 56 2.60 29.88 -3.38
N GLY A 57 2.52 30.18 -4.68
CA GLY A 57 2.29 29.22 -5.76
C GLY A 57 1.05 28.34 -5.60
N ASP A 58 0.97 27.30 -6.42
CA ASP A 58 -0.07 26.27 -6.32
C ASP A 58 0.45 25.03 -5.58
N PHE A 59 -0.39 24.46 -4.73
CA PHE A 59 -0.11 23.21 -4.02
C PHE A 59 -0.95 22.08 -4.60
N ASP A 60 -0.28 20.97 -4.89
CA ASP A 60 -0.95 19.74 -5.31
C ASP A 60 -1.61 19.06 -4.11
N TYR A 61 -2.77 18.45 -4.34
CA TYR A 61 -3.49 17.66 -3.36
C TYR A 61 -4.35 16.58 -4.03
N VAL A 62 -4.71 15.55 -3.26
CA VAL A 62 -5.70 14.55 -3.65
C VAL A 62 -7.02 14.77 -2.91
N THR A 63 -8.14 14.39 -3.53
CA THR A 63 -9.46 14.50 -2.90
C THR A 63 -9.66 13.47 -1.80
N GLY A 64 -10.53 13.78 -0.83
CA GLY A 64 -10.95 12.79 0.18
C GLY A 64 -11.64 11.57 -0.43
N VAL A 65 -12.32 11.74 -1.57
CA VAL A 65 -12.97 10.63 -2.31
C VAL A 65 -11.92 9.66 -2.83
N TYR A 66 -10.84 10.15 -3.43
CA TYR A 66 -9.74 9.31 -3.90
C TYR A 66 -9.13 8.51 -2.74
N VAL A 67 -8.79 9.17 -1.63
CA VAL A 67 -8.20 8.48 -0.47
C VAL A 67 -9.11 7.39 0.07
N LYS A 68 -10.42 7.66 0.20
CA LYS A 68 -11.40 6.64 0.63
C LYS A 68 -11.48 5.47 -0.35
N LYS A 69 -11.42 5.72 -1.66
CA LYS A 69 -11.41 4.65 -2.67
C LYS A 69 -10.16 3.78 -2.56
N VAL A 70 -8.99 4.38 -2.39
CA VAL A 70 -7.73 3.63 -2.18
C VAL A 70 -7.82 2.79 -0.91
N LEU A 71 -8.29 3.37 0.21
CA LEU A 71 -8.50 2.64 1.46
C LEU A 71 -9.47 1.45 1.27
N ASN A 72 -10.58 1.65 0.56
CA ASN A 72 -11.53 0.58 0.26
C ASN A 72 -10.93 -0.52 -0.60
N TYR A 73 -10.17 -0.16 -1.64
CA TYR A 73 -9.56 -1.11 -2.57
C TYR A 73 -8.45 -1.93 -1.90
N VAL A 74 -7.57 -1.26 -1.14
CA VAL A 74 -6.42 -1.89 -0.50
C VAL A 74 -6.84 -2.73 0.71
N PHE A 75 -7.77 -2.23 1.53
CA PHE A 75 -8.12 -2.86 2.81
C PHE A 75 -9.50 -3.53 2.83
N GLY A 76 -10.22 -3.55 1.71
CA GLY A 76 -11.52 -4.25 1.62
C GLY A 76 -12.55 -3.70 2.61
N PHE A 77 -12.62 -2.38 2.79
CA PHE A 77 -13.49 -1.71 3.77
C PHE A 77 -13.17 -1.98 5.25
N LEU A 78 -12.09 -2.70 5.56
CA LEU A 78 -11.65 -3.00 6.93
C LEU A 78 -10.85 -1.84 7.54
N TRP A 79 -11.40 -0.64 7.46
CA TRP A 79 -10.83 0.54 8.05
C TRP A 79 -11.93 1.43 8.65
N ASP A 80 -11.58 2.12 9.72
CA ASP A 80 -12.45 3.07 10.40
C ASP A 80 -11.74 4.40 10.54
N PHE A 81 -12.50 5.48 10.48
CA PHE A 81 -12.00 6.81 10.82
C PHE A 81 -12.85 7.42 11.93
N GLN A 82 -12.20 7.75 13.03
CA GLN A 82 -12.83 8.32 14.22
C GLN A 82 -12.36 9.75 14.43
N ILE A 83 -13.28 10.64 14.75
CA ILE A 83 -12.95 11.97 15.26
C ILE A 83 -12.73 11.82 16.76
N ILE A 84 -11.48 11.93 17.20
CA ILE A 84 -11.09 11.80 18.60
C ILE A 84 -11.39 13.09 19.35
N ASP A 85 -11.04 14.21 18.74
CA ASP A 85 -11.30 15.53 19.30
C ASP A 85 -11.47 16.56 18.18
N LYS A 86 -12.08 17.70 18.50
CA LYS A 86 -12.21 18.83 17.60
C LYS A 86 -12.30 20.13 18.38
N GLY A 87 -11.78 21.19 17.81
CA GLY A 87 -11.83 22.51 18.41
C GLY A 87 -11.83 23.61 17.39
N ARG A 88 -11.96 24.84 17.90
CA ARG A 88 -11.87 26.07 17.13
C ARG A 88 -10.93 27.02 17.86
N GLU A 89 -9.97 27.56 17.13
CA GLU A 89 -9.06 28.59 17.60
C GLU A 89 -9.09 29.76 16.62
N GLY A 90 -9.63 30.89 17.08
CA GLY A 90 -9.87 32.07 16.24
C GLY A 90 -10.72 31.73 15.01
N ASP A 91 -10.16 31.94 13.83
CA ASP A 91 -10.80 31.68 12.53
C ASP A 91 -10.34 30.38 11.88
N GLN A 92 -9.89 29.42 12.68
CA GLN A 92 -9.57 28.08 12.21
C GLN A 92 -10.28 27.04 13.06
N VAL A 93 -10.77 25.98 12.43
CA VAL A 93 -11.19 24.75 13.10
C VAL A 93 -10.14 23.68 12.90
N TRP A 94 -9.98 22.83 13.90
CA TRP A 94 -9.11 21.67 13.85
C TRP A 94 -9.88 20.41 14.25
N VAL A 95 -9.46 19.28 13.70
CA VAL A 95 -9.99 17.95 14.00
C VAL A 95 -8.82 17.01 14.24
N HIS A 96 -8.79 16.37 15.40
CA HIS A 96 -7.93 15.25 15.70
C HIS A 96 -8.61 13.96 15.23
N GLY A 97 -8.07 13.35 14.17
CA GLY A 97 -8.62 12.15 13.55
C GLY A 97 -7.73 10.93 13.80
N ARG A 98 -8.36 9.76 14.00
CA ARG A 98 -7.72 8.45 14.07
C ARG A 98 -8.18 7.58 12.92
N LEU A 99 -7.25 7.11 12.10
CA LEU A 99 -7.45 6.06 11.11
C LEU A 99 -7.00 4.72 11.68
N THR A 100 -7.90 3.75 11.68
CA THR A 100 -7.62 2.38 12.12
C THR A 100 -7.83 1.43 10.95
N ILE A 101 -6.85 0.58 10.65
CA ILE A 101 -6.98 -0.53 9.69
C ILE A 101 -7.02 -1.82 10.49
N LYS A 102 -7.92 -2.73 10.12
CA LYS A 102 -8.18 -3.99 10.83
C LYS A 102 -7.74 -5.20 10.00
N ARG A 103 -7.44 -6.29 10.69
CA ARG A 103 -7.18 -7.58 10.05
C ARG A 103 -8.49 -8.17 9.50
N PRO A 104 -8.48 -8.85 8.33
CA PRO A 104 -9.67 -9.56 7.81
C PRO A 104 -10.22 -10.63 8.75
N LYS A 105 -9.34 -11.39 9.40
CA LYS A 105 -9.70 -12.40 10.40
C LYS A 105 -9.62 -11.76 11.79
N GLY A 106 -10.70 -11.84 12.56
CA GLY A 106 -10.75 -11.35 13.96
C GLY A 106 -11.06 -9.85 14.12
N LEU A 107 -10.93 -9.05 13.05
CA LEU A 107 -11.22 -7.61 13.01
C LEU A 107 -10.41 -6.77 14.02
N GLU A 108 -9.30 -7.31 14.54
CA GLU A 108 -8.42 -6.56 15.43
C GLU A 108 -7.67 -5.45 14.67
N PRO A 109 -7.43 -4.29 15.31
CA PRO A 109 -6.59 -3.23 14.75
C PRO A 109 -5.16 -3.72 14.48
N ILE A 110 -4.66 -3.45 13.26
CA ILE A 110 -3.27 -3.77 12.86
C ILE A 110 -2.45 -2.51 12.57
N ILE A 111 -3.08 -1.41 12.17
CA ILE A 111 -2.43 -0.12 11.95
C ILE A 111 -3.35 0.96 12.51
N ILE A 112 -2.79 1.84 13.33
CA ILE A 112 -3.48 3.01 13.87
C ILE A 112 -2.61 4.23 13.60
N LYS A 113 -3.18 5.27 13.00
CA LYS A 113 -2.51 6.55 12.74
C LYS A 113 -3.41 7.70 13.16
N GLU A 114 -2.84 8.64 13.90
CA GLU A 114 -3.52 9.81 14.44
C GLU A 114 -2.86 11.08 13.93
N GLN A 115 -3.68 11.99 13.40
CA GLN A 115 -3.23 13.27 12.88
C GLN A 115 -4.30 14.34 13.02
N PHE A 116 -3.83 15.58 12.93
CA PHE A 116 -4.70 16.75 12.86
C PHE A 116 -4.99 17.13 11.42
N GLY A 117 -6.20 17.62 11.21
CA GLY A 117 -6.61 18.33 10.01
C GLY A 117 -7.18 19.68 10.42
N SER A 118 -7.09 20.66 9.53
CA SER A 118 -7.58 22.01 9.80
C SER A 118 -8.30 22.61 8.60
N ALA A 119 -9.19 23.56 8.88
CA ALA A 119 -9.87 24.36 7.87
C ALA A 119 -10.10 25.77 8.39
N ASP A 120 -9.97 26.76 7.50
CA ASP A 120 -10.30 28.14 7.84
C ASP A 120 -11.81 28.31 7.89
N VAL A 121 -12.28 29.07 8.88
CA VAL A 121 -13.71 29.37 9.05
C VAL A 121 -14.15 30.29 7.92
N LYS A 122 -15.08 29.83 7.10
CA LYS A 122 -15.54 30.62 5.95
C LYS A 122 -16.56 31.66 6.39
N ARG A 123 -16.30 32.91 6.01
CA ARG A 123 -17.16 34.07 6.32
C ARG A 123 -17.73 34.68 5.04
N LYS A 124 -18.93 35.25 5.14
CA LYS A 124 -19.54 36.01 4.03
C LYS A 124 -18.77 37.32 3.85
N LYS A 125 -18.53 37.71 2.59
CA LYS A 125 -17.86 38.98 2.28
C LYS A 125 -18.68 40.22 2.65
N SER A 126 -20.00 40.08 2.79
CA SER A 126 -20.93 41.20 3.00
C SER A 126 -20.96 41.71 4.45
N ASP A 127 -20.97 40.80 5.41
CA ASP A 127 -21.23 41.09 6.83
C ASP A 127 -20.27 40.35 7.78
N ASP A 128 -19.25 39.67 7.23
CA ASP A 128 -18.28 38.87 7.97
C ASP A 128 -18.89 37.73 8.82
N SER A 129 -20.16 37.40 8.59
CA SER A 129 -20.84 36.32 9.31
C SER A 129 -20.31 34.95 8.88
N VAL A 130 -20.20 34.04 9.85
CA VAL A 130 -19.78 32.65 9.59
C VAL A 130 -20.83 31.95 8.71
N ILE A 131 -20.38 31.36 7.60
CA ILE A 131 -21.28 30.69 6.64
C ILE A 131 -21.78 29.37 7.23
N SER A 132 -20.87 28.46 7.57
CA SER A 132 -21.20 27.12 8.07
C SER A 132 -19.98 26.50 8.75
N ILE A 133 -19.92 26.62 10.08
CA ILE A 133 -18.86 26.00 10.87
C ILE A 133 -18.84 24.47 10.71
N GLY A 134 -20.00 23.87 10.45
CA GLY A 134 -20.14 22.43 10.23
C GLY A 134 -19.40 21.96 8.97
N ASP A 135 -19.45 22.73 7.89
CA ASP A 135 -18.73 22.38 6.65
C ASP A 135 -17.23 22.57 6.79
N ASP A 136 -16.80 23.54 7.61
CA ASP A 136 -15.40 23.73 7.96
C ASP A 136 -14.89 22.54 8.79
N TYR A 137 -15.67 22.06 9.77
CA TYR A 137 -15.33 20.82 10.51
C TYR A 137 -15.27 19.58 9.59
N LYS A 138 -16.17 19.46 8.60
CA LYS A 138 -16.11 18.36 7.61
C LYS A 138 -14.85 18.46 6.75
N ALA A 139 -14.44 19.67 6.39
CA ALA A 139 -13.20 19.90 5.64
C ALA A 139 -11.97 19.54 6.48
N ALA A 140 -11.91 19.97 7.74
CA ALA A 140 -10.85 19.62 8.67
C ALA A 140 -10.78 18.10 8.94
N ALA A 141 -11.92 17.44 9.12
CA ALA A 141 -11.98 15.98 9.28
C ALA A 141 -11.49 15.24 8.02
N THR A 142 -11.82 15.74 6.84
CA THR A 142 -11.31 15.18 5.57
C THR A 142 -9.80 15.36 5.47
N ASP A 143 -9.26 16.50 5.91
CA ASP A 143 -7.82 16.75 5.89
C ASP A 143 -7.06 15.85 6.86
N ALA A 144 -7.60 15.65 8.07
CA ALA A 144 -7.08 14.70 9.06
C ALA A 144 -7.01 13.28 8.49
N LEU A 145 -8.11 12.80 7.87
CA LEU A 145 -8.13 11.50 7.20
C LEU A 145 -7.05 11.36 6.13
N LYS A 146 -6.90 12.38 5.26
CA LYS A 146 -5.86 12.37 4.22
C LYS A 146 -4.46 12.32 4.83
N LYS A 147 -4.23 13.01 5.96
CA LYS A 147 -2.93 12.98 6.64
C LYS A 147 -2.63 11.64 7.30
N CYS A 148 -3.57 11.05 8.03
CA CYS A 148 -3.41 9.68 8.53
C CYS A 148 -3.12 8.69 7.40
N ALA A 149 -3.83 8.80 6.26
CA ALA A 149 -3.62 7.95 5.10
C ALA A 149 -2.25 8.20 4.42
N SER A 150 -1.73 9.43 4.44
CA SER A 150 -0.40 9.71 3.88
C SER A 150 0.73 9.07 4.68
N GLU A 151 0.56 8.92 6.01
CA GLU A 151 1.56 8.28 6.88
C GLU A 151 1.70 6.77 6.66
N ILE A 152 0.67 6.13 6.09
CA ILE A 152 0.76 4.73 5.66
C ILE A 152 1.29 4.58 4.23
N GLY A 153 1.44 5.69 3.49
CA GLY A 153 2.04 5.74 2.15
C GLY A 153 1.09 6.19 1.02
N ILE A 154 -0.22 6.31 1.28
CA ILE A 154 -1.20 6.68 0.25
C ILE A 154 -0.97 8.12 -0.23
N ALA A 155 -0.81 8.29 -1.54
CA ALA A 155 -0.49 9.58 -2.18
C ALA A 155 0.78 10.24 -1.60
N SER A 156 1.74 9.43 -1.17
CA SER A 156 3.05 9.89 -0.68
C SER A 156 3.82 10.67 -1.76
N ASP A 157 3.59 10.37 -3.04
CA ASP A 157 4.13 11.12 -4.17
C ASP A 157 3.61 12.55 -4.27
N VAL A 158 2.39 12.82 -3.79
CA VAL A 158 1.79 14.16 -3.80
C VAL A 158 2.23 14.95 -2.57
N TYR A 159 2.23 14.33 -1.39
CA TYR A 159 2.53 15.01 -0.13
C TYR A 159 4.02 15.02 0.26
N GLY A 160 4.85 14.21 -0.41
CA GLY A 160 6.28 14.02 -0.13
C GLY A 160 7.11 13.92 -1.42
N LYS A 161 6.82 14.75 -2.43
CA LYS A 161 7.43 14.72 -3.77
C LYS A 161 8.94 14.49 -3.81
N ALA A 162 9.70 15.12 -2.91
CA ALA A 162 11.16 15.02 -2.87
C ALA A 162 11.67 13.65 -2.38
N GLU A 163 10.86 12.96 -1.57
CA GLU A 163 11.22 11.71 -0.90
C GLU A 163 10.53 10.49 -1.51
N PHE A 164 9.65 10.68 -2.49
CA PHE A 164 8.90 9.59 -3.09
C PHE A 164 9.79 8.71 -3.98
N LYS A 165 9.73 7.40 -3.71
CA LYS A 165 10.29 6.36 -4.58
C LYS A 165 9.17 5.37 -4.87
N GLU A 166 8.78 5.28 -6.14
CA GLU A 166 7.77 4.32 -6.57
C GLU A 166 8.29 2.90 -6.33
N LEU A 167 7.47 2.08 -5.66
CA LEU A 167 7.73 0.65 -5.57
C LEU A 167 7.14 -0.01 -6.82
N GLN A 168 8.02 -0.47 -7.70
CA GLN A 168 7.62 -1.31 -8.82
C GLN A 168 7.95 -2.77 -8.49
N GLU A 169 7.05 -3.67 -8.84
CA GLU A 169 7.46 -5.07 -9.02
C GLU A 169 8.54 -5.11 -10.10
N LYS A 170 9.66 -5.77 -9.83
CA LYS A 170 10.61 -6.04 -10.90
C LYS A 170 9.87 -6.90 -11.93
N PRO A 171 9.72 -6.47 -13.19
CA PRO A 171 9.06 -7.27 -14.21
C PRO A 171 9.77 -8.62 -14.29
N ILE A 172 8.97 -9.69 -14.40
CA ILE A 172 9.47 -11.03 -14.65
C ILE A 172 10.31 -10.95 -15.93
N PRO A 173 11.63 -11.24 -15.89
CA PRO A 173 12.44 -11.26 -17.10
C PRO A 173 11.94 -12.41 -17.97
N THR A 174 11.16 -12.09 -19.00
CA THR A 174 10.49 -13.02 -19.92
C THR A 174 11.42 -13.86 -20.79
N ASN A 175 12.72 -13.98 -20.49
CA ASN A 175 13.66 -14.65 -21.39
C ASN A 175 14.88 -15.33 -20.75
N LYS A 176 14.96 -15.51 -19.43
CA LYS A 176 16.03 -16.34 -18.83
C LYS A 176 15.50 -17.12 -17.65
N VAL A 177 15.20 -18.40 -17.84
CA VAL A 177 15.25 -19.38 -16.75
C VAL A 177 16.61 -19.21 -16.08
N GLY A 178 16.58 -18.64 -14.87
CA GLY A 178 17.77 -18.33 -14.09
C GLY A 178 18.33 -19.59 -13.42
N SER A 179 19.10 -19.41 -12.34
CA SER A 179 19.45 -20.54 -11.47
C SER A 179 18.19 -21.22 -10.92
N PHE A 180 18.25 -22.52 -10.67
CA PHE A 180 17.15 -23.30 -10.08
C PHE A 180 16.55 -22.65 -8.81
N LEU A 181 17.39 -22.04 -7.96
CA LEU A 181 16.93 -21.35 -6.76
C LEU A 181 16.02 -20.16 -7.09
N THR A 182 16.41 -19.36 -8.09
CA THR A 182 15.65 -18.21 -8.57
C THR A 182 14.29 -18.65 -9.12
N ALA A 183 14.28 -19.69 -9.94
CA ALA A 183 13.07 -20.29 -10.49
C ALA A 183 12.13 -20.79 -9.39
N LEU A 184 12.67 -21.46 -8.36
CA LEU A 184 11.87 -22.01 -7.26
C LEU A 184 11.26 -20.90 -6.40
N THR A 185 12.02 -19.83 -6.14
CA THR A 185 11.50 -18.65 -5.44
C THR A 185 10.41 -17.94 -6.26
N MET A 186 10.54 -17.90 -7.58
CA MET A 186 9.53 -17.31 -8.46
C MET A 186 8.22 -18.09 -8.40
N VAL A 187 8.29 -19.42 -8.52
CA VAL A 187 7.11 -20.30 -8.43
C VAL A 187 6.39 -20.11 -7.10
N LYS A 188 7.11 -20.13 -5.98
CA LYS A 188 6.50 -20.00 -4.64
C LYS A 188 5.78 -18.67 -4.41
N ASN A 189 6.19 -17.58 -5.05
CA ASN A 189 5.60 -16.26 -4.87
C ASN A 189 4.56 -15.91 -5.94
N ALA A 190 4.39 -16.75 -6.96
CA ALA A 190 3.43 -16.51 -8.02
C ALA A 190 1.99 -16.55 -7.48
N SER A 191 1.12 -15.78 -8.13
CA SER A 191 -0.31 -15.68 -7.81
C SER A 191 -1.21 -15.66 -9.04
N ASP A 192 -0.60 -15.87 -10.21
CA ASP A 192 -1.26 -15.93 -11.51
C ASP A 192 -1.08 -17.35 -12.06
N ILE A 193 -2.19 -18.05 -12.29
CA ILE A 193 -2.20 -19.44 -12.73
C ILE A 193 -1.75 -19.52 -14.20
N ASP A 194 -2.23 -18.62 -15.06
CA ASP A 194 -1.91 -18.63 -16.50
C ASP A 194 -0.41 -18.37 -16.72
N GLY A 195 0.17 -17.44 -15.97
CA GLY A 195 1.60 -17.19 -15.96
C GLY A 195 2.43 -18.36 -15.44
N LEU A 196 1.93 -19.11 -14.44
CA LEU A 196 2.59 -20.32 -13.94
C LEU A 196 2.59 -21.45 -14.95
N MET A 197 1.49 -21.65 -15.68
CA MET A 197 1.41 -22.68 -16.73
C MET A 197 2.37 -22.35 -17.87
N LYS A 198 2.37 -21.11 -18.35
CA LYS A 198 3.32 -20.68 -19.39
C LYS A 198 4.79 -20.82 -18.95
N TYR A 199 5.07 -20.54 -17.68
CA TYR A 199 6.41 -20.72 -17.13
C TYR A 199 6.82 -22.20 -17.01
N ALA A 200 5.85 -23.11 -16.85
CA ALA A 200 6.12 -24.54 -16.85
C ALA A 200 6.66 -24.99 -18.21
N ASP A 201 6.06 -24.50 -19.31
CA ASP A 201 6.53 -24.75 -20.68
C ASP A 201 7.98 -24.24 -20.86
N ASP A 202 8.27 -23.02 -20.40
CA ASP A 202 9.62 -22.44 -20.45
C ASP A 202 10.66 -23.24 -19.64
N VAL A 203 10.25 -23.83 -18.51
CA VAL A 203 11.12 -24.67 -17.66
C VAL A 203 11.42 -26.02 -18.35
N GLU A 204 10.43 -26.59 -19.04
CA GLU A 204 10.57 -27.84 -19.77
C GLU A 204 11.53 -27.68 -20.96
N GLU A 205 11.42 -26.57 -21.70
CA GLU A 205 12.26 -26.27 -22.87
C GLU A 205 13.68 -25.78 -22.51
N SER A 206 13.98 -25.48 -21.24
CA SER A 206 15.24 -24.88 -20.84
C SER A 206 16.44 -25.86 -20.83
N ASP A 207 17.48 -25.57 -21.60
CA ASP A 207 18.75 -26.33 -21.57
C ASP A 207 19.62 -26.05 -20.32
N LYS A 208 19.23 -25.07 -19.50
CA LYS A 208 20.03 -24.61 -18.35
C LYS A 208 19.74 -25.36 -17.05
N LEU A 209 18.70 -26.20 -17.05
CA LEU A 209 18.28 -26.96 -15.89
C LEU A 209 18.51 -28.45 -16.11
N THR A 210 19.03 -29.13 -15.10
CA THR A 210 19.10 -30.59 -15.13
C THR A 210 17.70 -31.19 -15.04
N LYS A 211 17.53 -32.43 -15.52
CA LYS A 211 16.24 -33.14 -15.45
C LYS A 211 15.65 -33.13 -14.02
N GLY A 212 16.46 -33.42 -13.01
CA GLY A 212 16.02 -33.40 -11.61
C GLY A 212 15.69 -32.00 -11.05
N GLN A 213 16.15 -30.93 -11.69
CA GLN A 213 15.74 -29.56 -11.36
C GLN A 213 14.42 -29.19 -12.03
N LYS A 214 14.21 -29.64 -13.28
CA LYS A 214 12.93 -29.47 -13.98
C LYS A 214 11.80 -30.18 -13.23
N ASP A 215 12.02 -31.44 -12.84
CA ASP A 215 11.03 -32.23 -12.11
C ASP A 215 10.61 -31.55 -10.79
N LYS A 216 11.58 -31.02 -10.04
CA LYS A 216 11.30 -30.29 -8.79
C LYS A 216 10.52 -28.99 -9.00
N LEU A 217 10.80 -28.28 -10.09
CA LEU A 217 10.06 -27.07 -10.43
C LEU A 217 8.64 -27.40 -10.89
N ALA A 218 8.46 -28.44 -11.70
CA ALA A 218 7.14 -28.89 -12.14
C ALA A 218 6.25 -29.28 -10.95
N THR A 219 6.79 -30.01 -9.97
CA THR A 219 6.07 -30.32 -8.73
C THR A 219 5.70 -29.05 -7.96
N ALA A 220 6.65 -28.13 -7.78
CA ALA A 220 6.39 -26.87 -7.06
C ALA A 220 5.36 -25.98 -7.79
N ILE A 221 5.34 -25.98 -9.13
CA ILE A 221 4.36 -25.25 -9.93
C ILE A 221 2.98 -25.84 -9.70
N LYS A 222 2.85 -27.17 -9.75
CA LYS A 222 1.58 -27.86 -9.52
C LYS A 222 1.04 -27.60 -8.12
N GLU A 223 1.88 -27.77 -7.09
CA GLU A 223 1.51 -27.46 -5.70
C GLU A 223 1.03 -26.02 -5.55
N ARG A 224 1.71 -25.07 -6.20
CA ARG A 224 1.34 -23.66 -6.13
C ARG A 224 0.03 -23.35 -6.86
N VAL A 225 -0.20 -23.95 -8.02
CA VAL A 225 -1.47 -23.82 -8.76
C VAL A 225 -2.62 -24.35 -7.91
N ASP A 226 -2.43 -25.50 -7.27
CA ASP A 226 -3.43 -26.09 -6.36
C ASP A 226 -3.71 -25.18 -5.15
N GLU A 227 -2.67 -24.58 -4.54
CA GLU A 227 -2.81 -23.60 -3.46
C GLU A 227 -3.59 -22.35 -3.90
N ILE A 228 -3.30 -21.80 -5.09
CA ILE A 228 -3.98 -20.62 -5.61
C ILE A 228 -5.44 -20.94 -5.95
N ALA A 229 -5.72 -22.13 -6.51
CA ALA A 229 -7.07 -22.55 -6.87
C ALA A 229 -7.96 -22.86 -5.66
N THR A 230 -7.37 -23.14 -4.49
CA THR A 230 -8.09 -23.44 -3.23
C THR A 230 -8.18 -22.26 -2.25
N SER A 231 -7.52 -21.14 -2.55
CA SER A 231 -7.51 -19.90 -1.75
C SER A 231 -8.55 -18.88 -2.21
#